data_AF-A0A373NZ28-F1
#
_entry.id   AF-A0A373NZ28-F1
#
_cell.length_a   1.000
_cell.length_b   1.000
_cell.length_c   1.000
_cell.angle_alpha   90.00
_cell.angle_beta   90.00
_cell.angle_gamma   90.00
#
_symmetry.space_group_name_H-M   'P 1'
#
loop_
_entity.id
_entity.type
_entity.pdbx_description
1 polymer ?
#
loop_
_entity_poly.entity_id
_entity_poly.type
_entity_poly.pdbx_seq_one_letter_code
_entity_poly.pdbx_strand_id
1 'polypeptide(L)'
;MDETGFRLGVWISNLRAARKTRPDSFQVTPEHIAMLDEIGMQWDAREAKWQCALRRAGEYRAAHGDLTVPVNYKTEDGFCLGDWIRRMRESYAAHDARLTPERVENLSALGMVWTPAEAENQLHFWRACAILTPSE
;
A
#
# COMPACT_ATOMS: atom_id res chain seq x y z
N MET A 1 17.52 8.12 13.88
CA MET A 1 18.67 9.03 13.73
C MET A 1 19.71 8.22 12.99
N ASP A 2 20.39 8.83 12.03
CA ASP A 2 21.59 8.20 11.47
C ASP A 2 22.80 8.40 12.39
N GLU A 3 23.95 7.92 11.94
CA GLU A 3 25.24 7.99 12.65
C GLU A 3 25.68 9.42 12.95
N THR A 4 25.14 10.42 12.22
CA THR A 4 25.42 11.85 12.42
C THR A 4 24.42 12.52 13.38
N GLY A 5 23.43 11.77 13.87
CA GLY A 5 22.34 12.31 14.69
C GLY A 5 21.23 12.97 13.85
N PHE A 6 21.31 12.92 12.52
CA PHE A 6 20.30 13.52 11.65
C PHE A 6 18.99 12.73 11.72
N ARG A 7 17.90 13.46 11.91
CA ARG A 7 16.54 12.91 12.07
C ARG A 7 15.79 13.06 10.76
N LEU A 8 16.14 12.26 9.75
CA LEU A 8 15.52 12.30 8.42
C LEU A 8 13.98 12.29 8.49
N GLY A 9 13.38 11.46 9.34
CA GLY A 9 11.92 11.42 9.50
C GLY A 9 11.30 12.73 10.02
N VAL A 10 11.99 13.44 10.93
CA VAL A 10 11.56 14.76 11.43
C VAL A 10 11.75 15.81 10.35
N TRP A 11 12.88 15.77 9.64
CA TRP A 11 13.17 16.67 8.54
C TRP A 11 12.13 16.54 7.41
N ILE A 12 11.82 15.33 6.95
CA ILE A 12 10.77 15.06 5.95
C ILE A 12 9.40 15.56 6.42
N SER A 13 9.08 15.37 7.71
CA SER A 13 7.81 15.83 8.28
C SER A 13 7.69 17.36 8.25
N ASN A 14 8.76 18.05 8.65
CA ASN A 14 8.83 19.51 8.60
C ASN A 14 8.78 20.04 7.17
N LEU A 15 9.46 19.36 6.25
CA LEU A 15 9.50 19.72 4.83
C LEU A 15 8.11 19.63 4.18
N ARG A 16 7.36 18.55 4.43
CA ARG A 16 5.97 18.41 3.97
C ARG A 16 5.05 19.49 4.57
N ALA A 17 5.23 19.82 5.85
CA ALA A 17 4.48 20.88 6.51
C ALA A 17 4.82 22.27 5.96
N ALA A 18 6.11 22.55 5.73
CA ALA A 18 6.60 23.79 5.15
C ALA A 18 6.02 24.01 3.76
N ARG A 19 6.02 22.99 2.89
CA ARG A 19 5.42 23.09 1.54
C ARG A 19 3.96 23.54 1.57
N LYS A 20 3.19 23.10 2.58
CA LYS A 20 1.78 23.44 2.74
C LYS A 20 1.54 24.81 3.40
N THR A 21 2.37 25.18 4.36
CA THR A 21 2.09 26.31 5.27
C THR A 21 3.00 27.51 5.09
N ARG A 22 4.17 27.32 4.46
CA ARG A 22 5.25 28.30 4.27
C ARG A 22 5.97 28.05 2.94
N PRO A 23 5.29 28.25 1.79
CA PRO A 23 5.87 27.99 0.47
C PRO A 23 7.05 28.91 0.13
N ASP A 24 7.24 29.99 0.89
CA ASP A 24 8.36 30.93 0.84
C ASP A 24 9.59 30.49 1.66
N SER A 25 9.49 29.38 2.39
CA SER A 25 10.61 28.84 3.16
C SER A 25 11.74 28.37 2.25
N PHE A 26 12.98 28.68 2.64
CA PHE A 26 14.20 28.19 1.97
C PHE A 26 14.29 26.66 1.87
N GLN A 27 13.51 25.93 2.68
CA GLN A 27 13.46 24.47 2.64
C GLN A 27 12.66 23.92 1.45
N VAL A 28 11.78 24.72 0.83
CA VAL A 28 10.85 24.29 -0.22
C VAL A 28 10.91 25.23 -1.43
N THR A 29 12.11 25.70 -1.78
CA THR A 29 12.30 26.45 -3.03
C THR A 29 11.95 25.56 -4.23
N PRO A 30 11.60 26.15 -5.39
CA PRO A 30 11.29 25.38 -6.60
C PRO A 30 12.39 24.39 -6.98
N GLU A 31 13.66 24.79 -6.82
CA GLU A 31 14.82 23.95 -7.10
C GLU A 31 14.92 22.76 -6.14
N HIS A 32 14.73 22.99 -4.83
CA HIS A 32 14.73 21.91 -3.85
C HIS A 32 13.57 20.93 -4.07
N ILE A 33 12.37 21.44 -4.40
CA ILE A 33 11.22 20.59 -4.73
C ILE A 33 11.52 19.74 -5.96
N ALA A 34 12.07 20.33 -7.02
CA ALA A 34 12.40 19.59 -8.24
C ALA A 34 13.42 18.47 -7.99
N MET A 35 14.48 18.74 -7.21
CA MET A 35 15.46 17.72 -6.83
C MET A 35 14.84 16.57 -6.01
N LEU A 36 13.89 16.90 -5.14
CA LEU A 36 13.20 15.91 -4.32
C LEU A 36 12.20 15.09 -5.16
N ASP A 37 11.50 15.72 -6.10
CA ASP A 37 10.59 15.05 -7.02
C ASP A 37 11.35 14.08 -7.94
N GLU A 38 12.57 14.44 -8.38
CA GLU A 38 13.43 13.59 -9.21
C GLU A 38 13.83 12.28 -8.52
N ILE A 39 13.99 12.29 -7.19
CA ILE A 39 14.23 11.09 -6.37
C ILE A 39 12.95 10.41 -5.88
N GLY A 40 11.78 10.85 -6.35
CA GLY A 40 10.48 10.26 -6.03
C GLY A 40 9.89 10.66 -4.68
N MET A 41 10.16 11.88 -4.19
CA MET A 41 9.63 12.38 -2.93
C MET A 41 8.09 12.33 -2.89
N GLN A 42 7.57 11.58 -1.94
CA GLN A 42 6.14 11.54 -1.67
C GLN A 42 5.75 12.63 -0.67
N TRP A 43 4.93 13.58 -1.11
CA TRP A 43 4.58 14.76 -0.30
C TRP A 43 3.38 14.52 0.62
N ASP A 44 2.43 13.68 0.20
CA ASP A 44 1.35 13.22 1.09
C ASP A 44 1.84 12.02 1.91
N ALA A 45 1.97 12.23 3.22
CA ALA A 45 2.42 11.19 4.14
C ALA A 45 1.45 10.00 4.24
N ARG A 46 0.14 10.21 4.04
CA ARG A 46 -0.87 9.15 4.04
C ARG A 46 -0.75 8.33 2.76
N GLU A 47 -0.56 9.00 1.63
CA GLU A 47 -0.37 8.31 0.36
C GLU A 47 0.95 7.54 0.32
N ALA A 48 2.04 8.13 0.84
CA ALA A 48 3.31 7.43 0.99
C ALA A 48 3.17 6.15 1.84
N LYS A 49 2.40 6.20 2.94
CA LYS A 49 2.11 5.03 3.78
C LYS A 49 1.28 3.98 3.05
N TRP A 50 0.28 4.40 2.28
CA TRP A 50 -0.54 3.53 1.46
C TRP A 50 0.31 2.78 0.43
N GLN A 51 1.07 3.51 -0.40
CA GLN A 51 1.95 2.92 -1.42
C GLN A 51 2.98 1.95 -0.83
N CYS A 52 3.56 2.31 0.32
CA CYS A 52 4.46 1.45 1.07
C CYS A 52 3.79 0.14 1.51
N ALA A 53 2.56 0.18 1.99
CA ALA A 53 1.83 -1.01 2.43
C ALA A 53 1.38 -1.87 1.24
N LEU A 54 0.91 -1.23 0.16
CA LEU A 54 0.53 -1.89 -1.08
C LEU A 54 1.71 -2.63 -1.71
N ARG A 55 2.90 -2.02 -1.74
CA ARG A 55 4.13 -2.67 -2.20
C ARG A 55 4.44 -3.94 -1.39
N ARG A 56 4.37 -3.85 -0.05
CA ARG A 56 4.60 -5.02 0.83
C ARG A 56 3.56 -6.13 0.61
N ALA A 57 2.31 -5.76 0.34
CA ALA A 57 1.28 -6.73 -0.03
C ALA A 57 1.61 -7.42 -1.36
N GLY A 58 2.08 -6.66 -2.37
CA GLY A 58 2.55 -7.21 -3.64
C GLY A 58 3.75 -8.15 -3.48
N GLU A 59 4.73 -7.77 -2.65
CA GLU A 59 5.89 -8.61 -2.31
C GLU A 59 5.45 -9.92 -1.63
N TYR A 60 4.53 -9.86 -0.66
CA TYR A 60 3.95 -11.06 -0.04
C TYR A 60 3.23 -11.93 -1.06
N ARG A 61 2.41 -11.34 -1.92
CA ARG A 61 1.68 -12.06 -2.98
C ARG A 61 2.65 -12.77 -3.92
N ALA A 62 3.74 -12.12 -4.31
CA ALA A 62 4.76 -12.72 -5.17
C ALA A 62 5.46 -13.91 -4.49
N ALA A 63 5.69 -13.84 -3.17
CA ALA A 63 6.36 -14.89 -2.41
C ALA A 63 5.44 -16.09 -2.06
N HIS A 64 4.16 -15.84 -1.76
CA HIS A 64 3.23 -16.84 -1.23
C HIS A 64 2.15 -17.28 -2.22
N GLY A 65 1.98 -16.57 -3.34
CA GLY A 65 1.00 -16.88 -4.38
C GLY A 65 -0.41 -16.34 -4.13
N ASP A 66 -0.73 -15.93 -2.89
CA ASP A 66 -2.00 -15.29 -2.53
C ASP A 66 -1.85 -14.15 -1.50
N LEU A 67 -2.97 -13.53 -1.13
CA LEU A 67 -3.06 -12.51 -0.08
C LEU A 67 -3.74 -13.04 1.20
N THR A 68 -3.59 -14.33 1.50
CA THR A 68 -4.07 -14.94 2.76
C THR A 68 -3.04 -14.73 3.89
N VAL A 69 -2.79 -13.46 4.20
CA VAL A 69 -1.77 -13.08 5.19
C VAL A 69 -2.27 -13.40 6.61
N PRO A 70 -1.52 -14.19 7.42
CA PRO A 70 -1.86 -14.39 8.83
C PRO A 70 -1.90 -13.06 9.59
N VAL A 71 -2.88 -12.84 10.46
CA VAL A 71 -3.09 -11.54 11.15
C VAL A 71 -1.83 -11.06 11.90
N ASN A 72 -1.06 -11.98 12.47
CA ASN A 72 0.16 -11.66 13.22
C ASN A 72 1.44 -11.59 12.36
N TYR A 73 1.32 -11.78 11.04
CA TYR A 73 2.46 -11.73 10.14
C TYR A 73 3.07 -10.32 10.11
N LYS A 74 4.40 -10.30 10.19
CA LYS A 74 5.23 -9.11 10.02
C LYS A 74 6.22 -9.36 8.90
N THR A 75 6.41 -8.36 8.06
CA THR A 75 7.51 -8.35 7.09
C THR A 75 8.86 -8.27 7.81
N GLU A 76 9.95 -8.52 7.08
CA GLU A 76 11.32 -8.48 7.62
C GLU A 76 11.68 -7.14 8.26
N ASP A 77 11.15 -6.04 7.72
CA ASP A 77 11.32 -4.69 8.25
C ASP A 77 10.35 -4.34 9.40
N GLY A 78 9.58 -5.32 9.89
CA GLY A 78 8.73 -5.22 11.07
C GLY A 78 7.33 -4.64 10.81
N PHE A 79 6.93 -4.41 9.56
CA PHE A 79 5.59 -3.93 9.24
C PHE A 79 4.55 -5.04 9.42
N CYS A 80 3.51 -4.77 10.24
CA CYS A 80 2.43 -5.70 10.53
C CYS A 80 1.46 -5.84 9.34
N LEU A 81 1.89 -6.50 8.26
CA LEU A 81 1.11 -6.65 7.03
C LEU A 81 -0.20 -7.40 7.26
N GLY A 82 -0.22 -8.44 8.11
CA GLY A 82 -1.44 -9.19 8.42
C GLY A 82 -2.54 -8.33 9.04
N ASP A 83 -2.16 -7.53 10.04
CA ASP A 83 -3.04 -6.55 10.68
C ASP A 83 -3.53 -5.48 9.69
N TRP A 84 -2.65 -5.03 8.79
CA TRP A 84 -3.02 -4.06 7.76
C TRP A 84 -4.05 -4.63 6.77
N ILE A 85 -3.84 -5.84 6.23
CA ILE A 85 -4.79 -6.53 5.34
C ILE A 85 -6.14 -6.74 6.03
N ARG A 86 -6.13 -7.15 7.31
CA ARG A 86 -7.37 -7.28 8.12
C ARG A 86 -8.12 -5.94 8.20
N ARG A 87 -7.42 -4.85 8.51
CA ARG A 87 -8.03 -3.51 8.57
C ARG A 87 -8.60 -3.05 7.24
N MET A 88 -7.96 -3.40 6.11
CA MET A 88 -8.52 -3.07 4.80
C MET A 88 -9.87 -3.76 4.58
N ARG A 89 -10.00 -5.04 4.95
CA ARG A 89 -11.28 -5.77 4.88
C ARG A 89 -12.35 -5.13 5.77
N GLU A 90 -11.97 -4.71 6.98
CA GLU A 90 -12.88 -4.02 7.90
C GLU A 90 -13.33 -2.66 7.34
N SER A 91 -12.41 -1.87 6.80
CA SER A 91 -12.75 -0.60 6.14
C SER A 91 -13.65 -0.79 4.93
N TYR A 92 -13.45 -1.85 4.14
CA TYR A 92 -14.32 -2.18 3.02
C TYR A 92 -15.73 -2.53 3.48
N ALA A 93 -15.86 -3.43 4.46
CA ALA A 93 -17.16 -3.82 5.02
C ALA A 93 -17.91 -2.63 5.66
N ALA A 94 -17.17 -1.73 6.31
CA ALA A 94 -17.71 -0.52 6.91
C ALA A 94 -18.00 0.61 5.91
N HIS A 95 -17.74 0.41 4.61
CA HIS A 95 -17.88 1.45 3.56
C HIS A 95 -17.14 2.74 3.91
N ASP A 96 -15.92 2.59 4.45
CA ASP A 96 -15.10 3.71 4.89
C ASP A 96 -14.58 4.52 3.71
N ALA A 97 -14.91 5.81 3.66
CA ALA A 97 -14.48 6.72 2.60
C ALA A 97 -12.95 6.83 2.41
N ARG A 98 -12.16 6.41 3.41
CA ARG A 98 -10.68 6.37 3.31
C ARG A 98 -10.19 5.25 2.40
N LEU A 99 -10.99 4.21 2.20
CA LEU A 99 -10.74 3.14 1.23
C LEU A 99 -11.45 3.52 -0.07
N THR A 100 -10.79 4.37 -0.85
CA THR A 100 -11.33 4.85 -2.13
C THR A 100 -11.50 3.70 -3.13
N PRO A 101 -12.36 3.84 -4.16
CA PRO A 101 -12.52 2.82 -5.19
C PRO A 101 -11.20 2.41 -5.85
N GLU A 102 -10.31 3.37 -6.11
CA GLU A 102 -8.96 3.12 -6.64
C GLU A 102 -8.12 2.24 -5.69
N ARG A 103 -8.21 2.45 -4.38
CA ARG A 103 -7.50 1.63 -3.38
C ARG A 103 -8.06 0.22 -3.31
N VAL A 104 -9.37 0.06 -3.48
CA VAL A 104 -10.00 -1.25 -3.62
C VAL A 104 -9.46 -1.95 -4.87
N GLU A 105 -9.48 -1.28 -6.01
CA GLU A 105 -8.99 -1.82 -7.28
C GLU A 105 -7.52 -2.26 -7.21
N ASN A 106 -6.65 -1.43 -6.64
CA ASN A 106 -5.24 -1.76 -6.43
C ASN A 106 -5.03 -3.06 -5.66
N LEU A 107 -5.79 -3.28 -4.57
CA LEU A 107 -5.70 -4.50 -3.78
C LEU A 107 -6.39 -5.68 -4.48
N SER A 108 -7.53 -5.46 -5.15
CA SER A 108 -8.20 -6.47 -5.97
C SER A 108 -7.31 -6.98 -7.09
N ALA A 109 -6.51 -6.11 -7.72
CA ALA A 109 -5.53 -6.48 -8.74
C ALA A 109 -4.42 -7.40 -8.19
N LEU A 110 -4.10 -7.30 -6.89
CA LEU A 110 -3.22 -8.25 -6.19
C LEU A 110 -3.92 -9.55 -5.77
N GLY A 111 -5.19 -9.73 -6.16
CA GLY A 111 -6.04 -10.87 -5.85
C GLY A 111 -6.57 -10.84 -4.41
N MET A 112 -6.79 -9.65 -3.86
CA MET A 112 -7.55 -9.48 -2.62
C MET A 112 -9.00 -9.92 -2.84
N VAL A 113 -9.46 -10.85 -2.02
CA VAL A 113 -10.87 -11.25 -1.95
C VAL A 113 -11.51 -10.41 -0.85
N TRP A 114 -12.57 -9.64 -1.11
CA TRP A 114 -13.15 -8.76 -0.09
C TRP A 114 -14.31 -9.40 0.65
N THR A 115 -15.10 -10.19 -0.05
CA THR A 115 -16.29 -10.85 0.51
C THR A 115 -16.25 -12.37 0.26
N PRO A 116 -16.94 -13.18 1.09
CA PRO A 116 -17.08 -14.62 0.84
C PRO A 116 -17.70 -14.92 -0.55
N ALA A 117 -18.66 -14.11 -0.99
CA ALA A 117 -19.29 -14.26 -2.31
C ALA A 117 -18.31 -14.05 -3.48
N GLU A 118 -17.34 -13.14 -3.35
CA GLU A 118 -16.27 -12.98 -4.33
C GLU A 118 -15.33 -14.18 -4.35
N ALA A 119 -15.08 -14.81 -3.20
CA ALA A 119 -14.29 -16.04 -3.12
C ALA A 119 -14.94 -17.17 -3.94
N GLU A 120 -16.26 -17.33 -3.79
CA GLU A 120 -17.05 -18.33 -4.52
C GLU A 120 -17.04 -18.07 -6.03
N ASN A 121 -17.14 -16.81 -6.46
CA ASN A 121 -17.06 -16.44 -7.88
C ASN A 121 -15.67 -16.74 -8.48
N GLN A 122 -14.58 -16.52 -7.73
CA GLN A 122 -13.22 -16.86 -8.19
C GLN A 122 -13.01 -18.38 -8.30
N LEU A 123 -13.56 -19.16 -7.35
CA LEU A 123 -13.54 -20.62 -7.37
C LEU A 123 -14.36 -21.21 -8.53
N HIS A 124 -15.53 -20.63 -8.85
CA HIS A 124 -16.32 -21.03 -10.01
C HIS A 124 -15.63 -20.74 -11.33
N PHE A 125 -14.98 -19.58 -11.46
CA PHE A 125 -14.22 -19.23 -12.65
C PHE A 125 -13.08 -20.23 -12.90
N TRP A 126 -12.31 -20.57 -11.87
CA TRP A 126 -11.25 -21.59 -11.98
C TRP A 126 -11.78 -22.98 -12.34
N ARG A 127 -12.89 -23.41 -11.73
CA ARG A 127 -13.53 -24.70 -12.05
C ARG A 127 -14.06 -24.75 -13.48
N ALA A 128 -14.62 -23.66 -13.99
CA ALA A 128 -15.09 -23.56 -15.37
C ALA A 128 -13.93 -23.61 -16.37
N CYS A 129 -12.79 -22.98 -16.06
CA CYS A 129 -11.58 -23.04 -16.88
C CYS A 129 -10.90 -24.42 -16.84
N ALA A 130 -10.89 -25.12 -15.70
CA ALA A 130 -10.28 -26.44 -15.56
C ALA A 130 -11.04 -27.57 -16.28
N ILE A 131 -12.33 -27.39 -16.57
CA ILE A 131 -13.13 -28.36 -17.36
C ILE A 131 -12.84 -28.23 -18.87
N LEU A 132 -12.26 -27.11 -19.31
CA LEU A 132 -12.01 -26.80 -20.73
C LEU A 132 -10.57 -27.06 -21.19
N THR A 133 -9.70 -27.65 -20.38
CA THR A 133 -8.39 -28.14 -20.85
C THR A 133 -8.58 -29.54 -21.47
N PRO A 134 -8.45 -29.72 -22.80
CA PRO A 134 -8.44 -31.04 -23.38
C PRO A 134 -7.17 -31.76 -22.89
N SER A 135 -7.34 -32.98 -22.37
CA SER A 135 -6.21 -33.90 -22.24
C SER A 135 -5.68 -34.21 -23.64
N GLU A 136 -4.41 -33.88 -23.91
CA GLU A 136 -3.67 -34.54 -25.00
C GLU A 136 -3.42 -36.02 -24.66
#